data_AF-A0ABD0YX10-F1
#
_entry.id   AF-A0ABD0YX10-F1
#
_cell.length_a   1.000
_cell.length_b   1.000
_cell.length_c   1.000
_cell.angle_alpha   90.00
_cell.angle_beta   90.00
_cell.angle_gamma   90.00
#
_symmetry.space_group_name_H-M   'P 1'
#
loop_
_entity.id
_entity.type
_entity.pdbx_description
1 polymer ?
#
loop_
_entity_poly.entity_id
_entity_poly.type
_entity_poly.pdbx_seq_one_letter_code
_entity_poly.pdbx_strand_id
1 'polypeptide(L)'
;MRYLIQWFGEFSDMQKADFLPVLVQRFGHNRGYVNGLLPGMETLGRLDDRPPTLFQCRIELFTEWTEYWDIPQKDRLLQQIREIDPAFFAKYEKEVDPDVKSSSSDDHV
;
A
#
# COMPACT_ATOMS: atom_id res chain seq x y z
N MET A 1 2.71 7.11 -13.52
CA MET A 1 1.37 7.04 -12.88
C MET A 1 0.37 6.13 -13.58
N ARG A 2 0.02 6.34 -14.87
CA ARG A 2 -1.09 5.58 -15.53
C ARG A 2 -1.03 4.06 -15.34
N TYR A 3 0.15 3.44 -15.49
CA TYR A 3 0.32 2.01 -15.27
C TYR A 3 -0.01 1.55 -13.85
N LEU A 4 0.43 2.27 -12.82
CA LEU A 4 0.18 1.92 -11.43
C LEU A 4 -1.31 1.96 -11.08
N ILE A 5 -2.01 2.96 -11.65
CA ILE A 5 -3.45 3.11 -11.49
C ILE A 5 -4.21 2.00 -12.19
N GLN A 6 -3.80 1.66 -13.42
CA GLN A 6 -4.37 0.54 -14.14
C GLN A 6 -4.14 -0.78 -13.38
N TRP A 7 -2.93 -1.02 -12.88
CA TRP A 7 -2.61 -2.22 -12.10
C TRP A 7 -3.47 -2.31 -10.85
N PHE A 8 -3.63 -1.20 -10.11
CA PHE A 8 -4.46 -1.15 -8.92
C PHE A 8 -5.93 -1.47 -9.22
N GLY A 9 -6.47 -0.98 -10.35
CA GLY A 9 -7.81 -1.32 -10.80
C GLY A 9 -7.99 -2.78 -11.22
N GLU A 10 -6.91 -3.46 -11.62
CA GLU A 10 -6.91 -4.88 -11.98
C GLU A 10 -6.66 -5.80 -10.77
N PHE A 11 -6.23 -5.26 -9.62
CA PHE A 11 -6.00 -6.06 -8.43
C PHE A 11 -7.31 -6.60 -7.86
N SER A 12 -7.33 -7.90 -7.55
CA SER A 12 -8.39 -8.49 -6.74
C SER A 12 -8.37 -7.95 -5.31
N ASP A 13 -9.44 -8.15 -4.55
CA ASP A 13 -9.47 -7.72 -3.14
C ASP A 13 -8.35 -8.33 -2.29
N MET A 14 -7.95 -9.57 -2.61
CA MET A 14 -6.83 -10.23 -1.95
C MET A 14 -5.49 -9.57 -2.33
N GLN A 15 -5.29 -9.26 -3.62
CA GLN A 15 -4.10 -8.54 -4.09
C GLN A 15 -4.03 -7.12 -3.53
N LYS A 16 -5.17 -6.43 -3.38
CA LYS A 16 -5.24 -5.13 -2.71
C LYS A 16 -4.84 -5.27 -1.24
N ALA A 17 -5.35 -6.26 -0.52
CA ALA A 17 -4.95 -6.51 0.86
C ALA A 17 -3.44 -6.76 1.00
N ASP A 18 -2.85 -7.52 0.07
CA ASP A 18 -1.39 -7.76 0.02
C ASP A 18 -0.60 -6.51 -0.40
N PHE A 19 -1.18 -5.62 -1.22
CA PHE A 19 -0.55 -4.38 -1.66
C PHE A 19 -0.55 -3.29 -0.58
N LEU A 20 -1.55 -3.25 0.30
CA LEU A 20 -1.67 -2.27 1.37
C LEU A 20 -0.39 -2.11 2.22
N PRO A 21 0.22 -3.17 2.79
CA PRO A 21 1.44 -3.03 3.57
C PRO A 21 2.63 -2.51 2.74
N VAL A 22 2.71 -2.85 1.45
CA VAL A 22 3.74 -2.31 0.54
C VAL A 22 3.57 -0.80 0.38
N LEU A 23 2.32 -0.35 0.19
CA LEU A 23 1.99 1.06 0.03
C LEU A 23 2.30 1.86 1.31
N VAL A 24 1.91 1.34 2.48
CA VAL A 24 2.20 1.91 3.80
C VAL A 24 3.70 2.01 4.05
N GLN A 25 4.46 0.96 3.74
CA GLN A 25 5.91 0.99 3.90
C GLN A 25 6.59 2.05 3.02
N ARG A 26 6.10 2.23 1.79
CA ARG A 26 6.72 3.13 0.81
C ARG A 26 6.37 4.60 1.06
N PHE A 27 5.13 4.89 1.47
CA PHE A 27 4.60 6.25 1.54
C PHE A 27 4.14 6.67 2.93
N GLY A 28 4.09 5.77 3.90
CA GLY A 28 3.74 6.09 5.27
C GLY A 28 4.79 6.97 5.96
N HIS A 29 4.33 7.86 6.84
CA HIS A 29 5.19 8.77 7.60
C HIS A 29 5.94 8.06 8.75
N ASN A 30 5.45 6.91 9.20
CA ASN A 30 6.04 6.16 10.29
C ASN A 30 7.23 5.31 9.84
N ARG A 31 8.44 5.87 9.95
CA ARG A 31 9.72 5.15 9.84
C ARG A 31 9.91 4.00 10.86
N GLY A 32 8.93 3.74 11.74
CA GLY A 32 8.94 2.65 12.71
C GLY A 32 8.54 1.28 12.15
N TYR A 33 7.91 1.21 10.98
CA TYR A 33 7.55 -0.04 10.29
C TYR A 33 8.73 -0.65 9.49
N VAL A 34 9.96 -0.38 9.90
CA VAL A 34 11.18 -0.90 9.25
C VAL A 34 11.69 -2.21 9.85
N ASN A 35 11.03 -2.78 10.86
CA ASN A 35 11.48 -4.06 11.45
C ASN A 35 10.87 -5.27 10.75
N GLY A 36 11.19 -5.44 9.48
CA GLY A 36 10.87 -6.63 8.71
C GLY A 36 10.53 -6.28 7.28
N LEU A 37 11.49 -6.48 6.38
CA LEU A 37 11.19 -6.86 5.00
C LEU A 37 9.95 -7.76 5.03
N LEU A 38 8.90 -7.43 4.24
CA LEU A 38 7.64 -8.16 4.18
C LEU A 38 7.90 -9.67 4.41
N PRO A 39 7.47 -10.25 5.55
CA PRO A 39 7.45 -11.71 5.69
C PRO A 39 6.66 -12.35 4.54
N GLY A 40 5.72 -11.59 3.95
CA GLY A 40 4.96 -11.99 2.77
C GLY A 40 5.72 -11.95 1.44
N MET A 41 6.75 -11.11 1.25
CA MET A 41 7.42 -11.03 -0.06
C MET A 41 8.47 -12.12 -0.25
N GLU A 42 9.15 -12.54 0.83
CA GLU A 42 9.93 -13.77 0.84
C GLU A 42 9.04 -15.01 0.61
N THR A 43 7.80 -14.98 1.13
CA THR A 43 6.79 -16.03 0.91
C THR A 43 6.21 -16.03 -0.52
N LEU A 44 6.21 -14.88 -1.20
CA LEU A 44 5.68 -14.76 -2.56
C LEU A 44 6.71 -15.14 -3.63
N GLY A 45 8.00 -14.83 -3.45
CA GLY A 45 8.98 -14.90 -4.54
C GLY A 45 10.03 -16.03 -4.48
N ARG A 46 10.11 -16.83 -3.41
CA ARG A 46 11.23 -17.79 -3.24
C ARG A 46 10.87 -19.18 -2.74
N LEU A 47 9.58 -19.50 -2.69
CA LEU A 47 9.13 -20.87 -2.45
C LEU A 47 8.96 -21.56 -3.82
N ASP A 48 9.91 -22.44 -4.15
CA ASP A 48 10.00 -23.26 -5.38
C ASP A 48 10.49 -22.55 -6.67
N ASP A 49 11.08 -23.33 -7.60
CA ASP A 49 11.55 -22.97 -8.95
C ASP A 49 10.48 -22.40 -9.90
N ARG A 50 9.43 -21.77 -9.36
CA ARG A 50 8.30 -21.21 -10.10
C ARG A 50 8.61 -19.78 -10.54
N PRO A 51 8.32 -19.40 -11.80
CA PRO A 51 8.43 -18.01 -12.23
C PRO A 51 7.49 -17.10 -11.42
N PRO A 52 7.87 -15.84 -11.18
CA PRO A 52 7.06 -14.90 -10.42
C PRO A 52 5.70 -14.67 -11.10
N THR A 53 4.68 -14.43 -10.29
CA THR A 53 3.36 -14.06 -10.79
C THR A 53 3.37 -12.63 -11.32
N LEU A 54 2.42 -12.30 -12.21
CA LEU A 54 2.28 -10.94 -12.74
C LEU A 54 2.10 -9.88 -11.62
N PHE A 55 1.39 -10.23 -10.55
CA PHE A 55 1.25 -9.36 -9.39
C PHE A 55 2.62 -9.07 -8.76
N GLN A 56 3.43 -10.10 -8.53
CA GLN A 56 4.77 -9.94 -7.95
C GLN A 56 5.65 -9.05 -8.82
N CYS A 57 5.68 -9.28 -10.14
CA CYS A 57 6.42 -8.41 -11.05
C CYS A 57 5.94 -6.95 -10.99
N ARG A 58 4.64 -6.71 -10.85
CA ARG A 58 4.08 -5.35 -10.69
C ARG A 58 4.47 -4.72 -9.36
N ILE A 59 4.51 -5.49 -8.28
CA ILE A 59 4.97 -5.02 -6.97
C ILE A 59 6.45 -4.66 -7.00
N GLU A 60 7.30 -5.51 -7.58
CA GLU A 60 8.73 -5.23 -7.75
C GLU A 60 8.95 -3.93 -8.53
N LEU A 61 8.32 -3.79 -9.70
CA LEU A 61 8.40 -2.58 -10.50
C LEU A 61 7.86 -1.35 -9.76
N PHE A 62 6.74 -1.48 -9.03
CA PHE A 62 6.23 -0.41 -8.19
C PHE A 62 7.27 0.04 -7.17
N THR A 63 7.91 -0.91 -6.48
CA THR A 63 8.90 -0.59 -5.45
C THR A 63 10.16 0.08 -6.02
N GLU A 64 10.66 -0.40 -7.16
CA GLU A 64 11.82 0.17 -7.86
C GLU A 64 11.49 1.58 -8.39
N TRP A 65 10.35 1.74 -9.07
CA TRP A 65 10.00 3.01 -9.68
C TRP A 65 9.75 4.10 -8.65
N THR A 66 9.18 3.74 -7.48
CA THR A 66 8.82 4.70 -6.44
C THR A 66 9.95 5.02 -5.46
N GLU A 67 11.09 4.34 -5.56
CA GLU A 67 12.27 4.57 -4.71
C GLU A 67 12.76 6.02 -4.77
N TYR A 68 12.78 6.60 -5.98
CA TYR A 68 13.31 7.94 -6.24
C TYR A 68 12.22 9.01 -6.34
N TRP A 69 10.98 8.70 -5.94
CA TRP A 69 9.89 9.67 -6.05
C TRP A 69 9.95 10.75 -4.98
N ASP A 70 9.64 11.98 -5.40
CA ASP A 70 9.42 13.10 -4.49
C ASP A 70 8.02 13.03 -3.83
N ILE A 71 7.81 13.89 -2.83
CA ILE A 71 6.54 13.94 -2.07
C ILE A 71 5.35 14.23 -3.01
N PRO A 72 5.40 15.24 -3.92
CA PRO A 72 4.29 15.50 -4.84
C PRO A 72 3.91 14.31 -5.73
N GLN A 73 4.89 13.53 -6.20
CA GLN A 73 4.62 12.32 -6.98
C GLN A 73 3.90 11.26 -6.16
N LYS A 74 4.33 11.04 -4.91
CA LYS A 74 3.68 10.09 -3.99
C LYS A 74 2.26 10.51 -3.67
N ASP A 75 2.06 11.78 -3.31
CA ASP A 75 0.74 12.34 -2.99
C ASP A 75 -0.22 12.23 -4.17
N ARG A 76 0.25 12.50 -5.39
CA ARG A 76 -0.56 12.34 -6.60
C ARG A 76 -1.04 10.90 -6.78
N LEU A 77 -0.19 9.92 -6.54
CA LEU A 77 -0.60 8.51 -6.66
C LEU A 77 -1.62 8.13 -5.58
N LEU A 78 -1.39 8.56 -4.34
CA LEU A 78 -2.30 8.33 -3.22
C LEU A 78 -3.68 8.96 -3.48
N GLN A 79 -3.72 10.18 -4.01
CA GLN A 79 -4.97 10.84 -4.40
C GLN A 79 -5.72 10.03 -5.46
N GLN A 80 -5.04 9.56 -6.50
CA GLN A 80 -5.67 8.76 -7.54
C GLN A 80 -6.19 7.41 -7.01
N ILE A 81 -5.47 6.77 -6.07
CA ILE A 81 -5.96 5.54 -5.41
C ILE A 81 -7.22 5.83 -4.59
N ARG A 82 -7.25 6.95 -3.84
CA ARG A 82 -8.43 7.39 -3.08
C ARG A 82 -9.65 7.62 -3.97
N GLU A 83 -9.45 8.21 -5.14
CA GLU A 83 -10.54 8.45 -6.10
C GLU A 83 -11.12 7.15 -6.67
N ILE A 84 -10.31 6.09 -6.81
CA ILE A 84 -10.73 4.80 -7.37
C ILE A 84 -11.36 3.90 -6.31
N ASP A 85 -10.75 3.84 -5.12
CA ASP A 85 -11.19 2.97 -4.04
C ASP A 85 -11.04 3.69 -2.69
N PRO A 86 -12.04 4.52 -2.31
CA PRO A 86 -12.02 5.25 -1.05
C PRO A 86 -11.96 4.32 0.17
N ALA A 87 -12.57 3.12 0.08
CA ALA A 87 -12.61 2.15 1.18
C ALA A 87 -11.23 1.52 1.43
N PHE A 88 -10.49 1.21 0.36
CA PHE A 88 -9.09 0.82 0.47
C PHE A 88 -8.24 1.95 1.06
N PHE A 89 -8.43 3.19 0.58
CA PHE A 89 -7.64 4.33 1.05
C PHE A 89 -7.86 4.64 2.54
N ALA A 90 -9.09 4.49 3.04
CA ALA A 90 -9.37 4.63 4.48
C ALA A 90 -8.59 3.61 5.34
N LYS A 91 -8.32 2.40 4.82
CA LYS A 91 -7.44 1.43 5.49
C LYS A 91 -6.00 1.92 5.51
N TYR A 92 -5.51 2.47 4.39
CA TYR A 92 -4.18 3.08 4.32
C TYR A 92 -4.03 4.22 5.34
N GLU A 93 -4.98 5.17 5.39
CA GLU A 93 -4.98 6.29 6.34
C GLU A 93 -4.89 5.78 7.79
N LYS A 94 -5.66 4.74 8.14
CA LYS A 94 -5.63 4.12 9.47
C LYS A 94 -4.28 3.48 9.82
N GLU A 95 -3.58 2.88 8.86
CA GLU A 95 -2.28 2.24 9.09
C GLU A 95 -1.15 3.28 9.23
N VAL A 96 -1.23 4.42 8.52
CA VAL A 96 -0.19 5.47 8.58
C VAL A 96 -0.40 6.45 9.72
N ASP A 97 -1.63 6.64 10.17
CA ASP A 97 -2.02 7.48 11.30
C ASP A 97 -2.92 6.69 12.27
N PRO A 98 -2.34 5.84 13.13
CA PRO A 98 -3.09 5.04 14.07
C PRO A 98 -3.74 5.87 15.20
N ASP A 99 -3.42 7.17 15.32
CA ASP A 99 -3.83 8.01 16.47
C ASP A 99 -5.19 8.71 16.28
N VAL A 100 -5.80 8.65 15.09
CA VAL A 100 -7.15 9.21 14.84
C VAL A 100 -8.27 8.25 15.27
N LYS A 101 -8.19 7.74 16.50
CA LYS A 101 -9.34 7.16 17.23
C LYS A 101 -9.26 7.45 18.72
N SER A 102 -9.57 8.70 19.09
CA SER A 102 -10.23 9.00 20.37
C SER A 102 -10.87 10.40 20.35
N SER A 103 -11.97 10.58 19.62
CA SER A 103 -12.99 11.60 19.94
C SER A 103 -14.27 11.35 19.14
N SER A 104 -15.12 10.46 19.64
CA SER A 104 -16.59 10.56 19.55
C SER A 104 -17.20 9.37 20.29
N SER A 105 -17.40 9.55 21.60
CA SER A 105 -18.45 8.92 22.41
C SER A 105 -18.31 9.47 23.83
N ASP A 106 -18.92 10.62 24.11
CA ASP A 106 -19.53 10.93 25.39
C ASP A 106 -20.28 12.26 25.25
N ASP A 107 -21.61 12.18 25.18
CA ASP A 107 -22.52 13.19 25.74
C ASP A 107 -23.91 12.53 25.82
N HIS A 108 -24.09 11.76 26.89
CA HIS A 108 -25.39 11.46 27.45
C HIS A 108 -25.44 12.10 28.83
N VAL A 109 -26.08 13.28 28.92
CA VAL A 109 -26.96 13.71 30.03
C VAL A 109 -27.97 14.70 29.46
#